data_AF-A0A1Q4ZR84-F1
#
_entry.id   AF-A0A1Q4ZR84-F1
#
_cell.length_a   1.000
_cell.length_b   1.000
_cell.length_c   1.000
_cell.angle_alpha   90.00
_cell.angle_beta   90.00
_cell.angle_gamma   90.00
#
_symmetry.space_group_name_H-M   'P 1'
#
loop_
_entity.id
_entity.type
_entity.pdbx_description
1 polymer ?
#
loop_
_entity_poly.entity_id
_entity_poly.type
_entity_poly.pdbx_seq_one_letter_code
_entity_poly.pdbx_strand_id
1 'polypeptide(L)'
;MLFHMEGVGALPAVLSDIRDSPHFAFIPVGMDDFEGIRETFDAFDDWVSDTAAPLAMKWIKGGLDVYYDDRFRAQVKEAMRSEDDFMAMLDYYGYLADQAANMDW
;
A
#
# COMPACT_ATOMS: atom_id res chain seq x y z
N MET A 1 -11.06 5.62 -11.20
CA MET A 1 -11.87 4.40 -11.39
C MET A 1 -12.20 4.28 -12.88
N LEU A 2 -12.03 3.10 -13.49
CA LEU A 2 -12.27 2.88 -14.92
C LEU A 2 -13.56 2.09 -15.11
N PHE A 3 -14.42 2.51 -16.04
CA PHE A 3 -15.63 1.78 -16.42
C PHE A 3 -15.49 1.30 -17.86
N HIS A 4 -15.89 0.05 -18.13
CA HIS A 4 -15.84 -0.52 -19.47
C HIS A 4 -17.20 -0.36 -20.15
N MET A 5 -17.22 0.25 -21.34
CA MET A 5 -18.42 0.35 -22.18
C MET A 5 -18.18 -0.37 -23.51
N GLU A 6 -19.11 -1.25 -23.88
CA GLU A 6 -19.05 -2.02 -25.12
C GLU A 6 -19.03 -1.07 -26.33
N GLY A 7 -18.01 -1.20 -27.18
CA GLY A 7 -17.78 -0.36 -28.36
C GLY A 7 -16.88 0.86 -28.16
N VAL A 8 -16.53 1.24 -26.92
CA VAL A 8 -15.68 2.42 -26.64
C VAL A 8 -14.46 2.09 -25.76
N GLY A 9 -14.49 0.99 -25.00
CA GLY A 9 -13.36 0.56 -24.17
C GLY A 9 -13.42 1.11 -22.74
N ALA A 10 -12.26 1.15 -22.06
CA ALA A 10 -12.17 1.62 -20.68
C ALA A 10 -12.16 3.15 -20.63
N LEU A 11 -13.20 3.73 -20.03
CA LEU A 11 -13.38 5.17 -19.87
C LEU A 11 -12.98 5.62 -18.45
N PRO A 12 -12.15 6.68 -18.32
CA PRO A 12 -11.87 7.27 -17.03
C PRO A 12 -13.14 7.96 -16.51
N ALA A 13 -13.68 7.45 -15.41
CA ALA A 13 -14.75 8.15 -14.71
C ALA A 13 -14.15 9.13 -13.70
N VAL A 14 -14.40 10.40 -13.93
CA VAL A 14 -14.25 11.45 -12.93
C VAL A 14 -15.56 11.49 -12.14
N LEU A 15 -15.49 11.29 -10.83
CA LEU A 15 -16.64 11.38 -9.93
C LEU A 15 -16.90 12.85 -9.61
N SER A 16 -17.36 13.65 -10.57
CA SER A 16 -17.92 14.97 -10.26
C SER A 16 -19.33 14.79 -9.70
N ASP A 17 -19.58 15.33 -8.51
CA ASP A 17 -20.82 15.31 -7.70
C ASP A 17 -22.08 14.80 -8.44
N ILE A 18 -22.33 13.50 -8.33
CA ILE A 18 -23.42 12.77 -9.00
C ILE A 18 -24.71 13.01 -8.23
N ARG A 19 -25.26 14.22 -8.28
CA ARG A 19 -26.60 14.47 -7.75
C ARG A 19 -27.62 14.83 -8.83
N ASP A 20 -27.21 15.50 -9.91
CA ASP A 20 -28.17 15.96 -10.94
C ASP A 20 -27.85 15.53 -12.39
N SER A 21 -26.60 15.17 -12.74
CA SER A 21 -26.29 14.62 -14.07
C SER A 21 -24.89 13.98 -14.16
N PRO A 22 -24.72 12.73 -14.64
CA PRO A 22 -23.41 12.14 -14.86
C PRO A 22 -22.78 12.73 -16.13
N HIS A 23 -21.88 13.70 -15.96
CA HIS A 23 -21.06 14.21 -17.06
C HIS A 23 -19.72 13.47 -17.12
N PHE A 24 -19.48 12.76 -18.22
CA PHE A 24 -18.17 12.18 -18.52
C PHE A 24 -17.32 13.24 -19.20
N ALA A 25 -16.45 13.90 -18.45
CA ALA A 25 -15.48 14.84 -18.99
C ALA A 25 -14.25 14.06 -19.52
N PHE A 26 -13.99 14.17 -20.82
CA PHE A 26 -12.75 13.68 -21.46
C PHE A 26 -11.58 14.66 -21.31
N ILE A 27 -11.71 15.67 -20.45
CA ILE A 27 -10.66 16.65 -20.20
C ILE A 27 -9.63 15.98 -19.28
N PRO A 28 -8.34 15.93 -19.66
CA PRO A 28 -7.32 15.44 -18.75
C PRO A 28 -7.39 16.25 -17.47
N VAL A 29 -7.50 15.54 -16.34
CA VAL A 29 -7.36 16.11 -15.00
C VAL A 29 -6.21 17.11 -15.05
N GLY A 30 -6.52 18.39 -14.77
CA GLY A 30 -5.53 19.46 -14.86
C GLY A 30 -4.33 19.09 -14.01
N MET A 31 -3.11 19.43 -14.45
CA MET A 31 -1.87 19.10 -13.72
C MET A 31 -1.94 19.49 -12.24
N ASP A 32 -2.72 20.53 -11.91
CA ASP A 32 -2.98 21.02 -10.55
C ASP A 32 -3.65 19.98 -9.62
N ASP A 33 -4.53 19.12 -10.13
CA ASP A 33 -5.19 18.07 -9.33
C ASP A 33 -4.25 16.88 -9.07
N PHE A 34 -3.31 16.61 -9.98
CA PHE A 34 -2.39 15.48 -9.84
C PHE A 34 -1.32 15.75 -8.76
N GLU A 35 -0.79 16.97 -8.71
CA GLU A 35 0.18 17.37 -7.70
C GLU A 35 -0.43 17.27 -6.29
N GLY A 36 -1.64 17.81 -6.09
CA GLY A 36 -2.32 17.71 -4.79
C GLY A 36 -2.66 16.28 -4.37
N ILE A 37 -3.02 15.41 -5.33
CA ILE A 37 -3.22 13.97 -5.04
C ILE A 37 -1.92 13.34 -4.56
N ARG A 38 -0.81 13.59 -5.24
CA ARG A 38 0.50 13.04 -4.86
C ARG A 38 0.91 13.53 -3.47
N GLU A 39 0.83 14.83 -3.21
CA GLU A 39 1.18 15.40 -1.91
C GLU A 39 0.36 14.78 -0.77
N THR A 40 -0.93 14.51 -1.03
CA THR A 40 -1.81 13.84 -0.06
C THR A 40 -1.35 12.42 0.24
N PHE A 41 -0.96 11.65 -0.78
CA PHE A 41 -0.45 10.29 -0.59
C PHE A 41 0.92 10.29 0.09
N ASP A 42 1.83 11.17 -0.32
CA ASP A 42 3.16 11.31 0.29
C ASP A 42 3.02 11.66 1.79
N ALA A 43 2.14 12.61 2.13
CA ALA A 43 1.86 12.98 3.52
C ALA A 43 1.22 11.85 4.34
N PHE A 44 0.38 11.02 3.72
CA PHE A 44 -0.19 9.84 4.38
C PHE A 44 0.88 8.78 4.65
N ASP A 45 1.74 8.49 3.67
CA ASP A 45 2.84 7.54 3.82
C ASP A 45 3.79 7.97 4.93
N ASP A 46 4.13 9.26 5.02
CA ASP A 46 4.93 9.83 6.10
C ASP A 46 4.23 9.67 7.46
N TRP A 47 2.94 9.99 7.54
CA TRP A 47 2.18 9.82 8.78
C TRP A 47 2.12 8.36 9.26
N VAL A 48 1.97 7.40 8.34
CA VAL A 48 1.99 5.97 8.69
C VAL A 48 3.40 5.54 9.13
N SER A 49 4.43 5.97 8.40
CA SER A 49 5.83 5.64 8.65
C SER A 49 6.33 6.18 9.98
N ASP A 50 5.89 7.37 10.38
CA ASP A 50 6.46 8.06 11.54
C ASP A 50 5.59 7.96 12.79
N THR A 51 4.26 7.90 12.62
CA THR A 51 3.31 8.02 13.73
C THR A 51 2.41 6.81 13.88
N ALA A 52 1.66 6.44 12.83
CA ALA A 52 0.56 5.50 12.99
C ALA A 52 1.02 4.05 13.17
N ALA A 53 2.01 3.63 12.38
CA ALA A 53 2.46 2.24 12.36
C ALA A 53 3.91 2.10 11.84
N PRO A 54 4.92 2.70 12.52
CA PRO A 54 6.30 2.72 12.06
C PRO A 54 6.88 1.32 11.79
N LEU A 55 6.65 0.37 12.70
CA LEU A 55 7.13 -1.01 12.53
C LEU A 55 6.44 -1.73 11.36
N ALA A 56 5.13 -1.53 11.18
CA ALA A 56 4.42 -2.12 10.05
C ALA A 56 4.91 -1.54 8.72
N MET A 57 5.21 -0.24 8.68
CA MET A 57 5.79 0.40 7.49
C MET A 57 7.17 -0.18 7.14
N LYS A 58 8.00 -0.52 8.12
CA LYS A 58 9.28 -1.21 7.88
C LYS A 58 9.07 -2.59 7.24
N TRP A 59 8.07 -3.34 7.69
CA TRP A 59 7.69 -4.62 7.07
C TRP A 59 7.27 -4.44 5.61
N ILE A 60 6.39 -3.48 5.34
CA ILE A 60 5.91 -3.17 3.99
C ILE A 60 7.07 -2.76 3.07
N LYS A 61 7.95 -1.86 3.52
CA LYS A 61 9.14 -1.42 2.78
C LYS A 61 10.15 -2.55 2.56
N GLY A 62 10.16 -3.57 3.42
CA GLY A 62 10.95 -4.79 3.25
C GLY A 62 10.45 -5.71 2.15
N GLY A 63 9.27 -5.45 1.57
CA GLY A 63 8.71 -6.27 0.48
C GLY A 63 8.30 -7.69 0.93
N LEU A 64 8.10 -7.89 2.24
CA LEU A 64 7.75 -9.19 2.80
C LEU A 64 6.25 -9.43 2.78
N ASP A 65 5.86 -10.66 2.43
CA ASP A 65 4.46 -11.08 2.48
C ASP A 65 3.95 -11.15 3.92
N VAL A 66 2.72 -10.66 4.13
CA VAL A 66 2.05 -10.75 5.43
C VAL A 66 1.25 -12.05 5.49
N TYR A 67 1.64 -12.95 6.39
CA TYR A 67 0.85 -14.13 6.71
C TYR A 67 -0.23 -13.76 7.73
N TYR A 68 -1.45 -14.30 7.60
CA TYR A 68 -2.57 -13.96 8.50
C TYR A 68 -2.96 -15.11 9.43
N ASP A 69 -2.13 -16.15 9.52
CA ASP A 69 -2.34 -17.26 10.44
C ASP A 69 -2.02 -16.90 11.90
N ASP A 70 -2.56 -17.69 12.83
CA ASP A 70 -2.45 -17.40 14.26
C ASP A 70 -1.00 -17.42 14.77
N ARG A 71 -0.13 -18.23 14.16
CA ARG A 71 1.28 -18.32 14.56
C ARG A 71 2.00 -17.03 14.17
N PHE A 72 1.87 -16.58 12.92
CA PHE A 72 2.49 -15.33 12.48
C PHE A 72 1.97 -14.15 13.28
N ARG A 73 0.66 -14.07 13.51
CA ARG A 73 0.06 -12.99 14.31
C ARG A 73 0.61 -12.96 15.74
N ALA A 74 0.85 -14.12 16.36
CA ALA A 74 1.48 -14.20 17.67
C ALA A 74 2.94 -13.72 17.65
N GLN A 75 3.70 -14.10 16.61
CA GLN A 75 5.10 -13.66 16.45
C GLN A 75 5.20 -12.14 16.25
N VAL A 76 4.39 -11.57 15.35
CA VAL A 76 4.34 -10.11 15.14
C VAL A 76 3.96 -9.40 16.44
N LYS A 77 2.94 -9.89 17.16
CA LYS A 77 2.51 -9.28 18.43
C LYS A 77 3.63 -9.26 19.48
N GLU A 78 4.43 -10.32 19.54
CA GLU A 78 5.57 -10.38 20.45
C GLU A 78 6.69 -9.43 19.98
N ALA A 79 7.05 -9.49 18.70
CA ALA A 79 8.13 -8.68 18.12
C ALA A 79 7.82 -7.17 18.18
N MET A 80 6.56 -6.75 18.07
CA MET A 80 6.17 -5.34 18.17
C MET A 80 6.33 -4.74 19.58
N ARG A 81 6.76 -5.50 20.59
CA ARG A 81 7.05 -4.99 21.94
C ARG A 81 8.33 -4.15 22.01
N SER A 82 9.26 -4.37 21.09
CA SER A 82 10.54 -3.67 21.00
C SER A 82 10.88 -3.45 19.54
N GLU A 83 11.47 -2.29 19.23
CA GLU A 83 11.97 -2.06 17.87
C GLU A 83 13.07 -3.06 17.50
N ASP A 84 13.96 -3.40 18.44
CA ASP A 84 15.05 -4.36 18.22
C ASP A 84 14.52 -5.77 17.90
N ASP A 85 13.51 -6.23 18.64
CA ASP A 85 12.90 -7.54 18.42
C ASP A 85 12.18 -7.59 17.07
N PHE A 86 11.54 -6.48 16.68
CA PHE A 86 10.91 -6.35 15.37
C PHE A 86 11.94 -6.35 14.23
N MET A 87 13.07 -5.66 14.39
CA MET A 87 14.15 -5.66 13.40
C MET A 87 14.76 -7.06 13.25
N ALA A 88 15.00 -7.77 14.36
CA ALA A 88 15.47 -9.16 14.32
C ALA A 88 14.49 -10.09 13.59
N MET A 89 13.18 -9.89 13.81
CA MET A 89 12.14 -10.62 13.06
C MET A 89 12.19 -10.27 11.56
N LEU A 90 12.31 -8.98 11.22
CA LEU A 90 12.39 -8.52 9.83
C LEU A 90 13.57 -9.16 9.09
N ASP A 91 14.75 -9.17 9.71
CA ASP A 91 15.96 -9.78 9.15
C ASP A 91 15.80 -11.30 8.95
N TYR A 92 15.18 -11.98 9.92
CA TYR A 92 14.92 -13.41 9.81
C TYR A 92 13.98 -13.74 8.64
N TYR A 93 12.89 -12.99 8.47
CA TYR A 93 11.97 -13.20 7.35
C TYR A 93 12.57 -12.79 6.01
N GLY A 94 13.41 -11.74 5.97
CA GLY A 94 14.21 -11.38 4.81
C GLY A 94 15.11 -12.53 4.37
N TYR A 95 15.85 -13.12 5.31
CA TYR A 95 16.67 -14.30 5.05
C TYR A 95 15.86 -15.47 4.49
N LEU A 96 14.69 -15.78 5.05
CA LEU A 96 13.83 -16.86 4.54
C LEU A 96 13.31 -16.56 3.14
N ALA A 97 12.95 -15.31 2.85
CA ALA A 97 12.49 -14.89 1.53
C ALA A 97 13.60 -15.04 0.49
N ASP A 98 14.82 -14.62 0.82
CA ASP A 98 15.99 -14.78 -0.05
C ASP A 98 16.34 -16.25 -0.28
N GLN A 99 16.30 -17.06 0.78
CA GLN A 99 16.53 -18.50 0.73
C GLN A 99 15.53 -19.18 -0.21
N ALA A 100 14.24 -18.82 -0.10
CA ALA A 100 13.18 -19.34 -0.97
C ALA A 100 13.34 -18.87 -2.43
N ALA A 101 13.69 -17.59 -2.65
CA ALA A 101 13.91 -17.03 -3.98
C ALA A 101 15.09 -17.70 -4.70
N ASN A 102 16.13 -18.08 -3.96
CA ASN A 102 17.31 -18.77 -4.48
C ASN A 102 17.17 -20.30 -4.55
N MET A 103 16.08 -20.85 -4.03
CA MET A 103 15.88 -22.31 -3.86
C MET A 103 17.02 -22.99 -3.09
N ASP A 104 17.55 -22.32 -2.08
CA ASP A 104 18.59 -22.86 -1.20
C ASP A 104 17.91 -23.55 0.00
N TRP A 105 17.45 -24.80 -0.14
CA TRP A 105 16.69 -25.51 0.92
C TRP A 105 17.58 -26.33 1.86
#